data_AF-G9QHA3-F1
#
_entry.id   AF-G9QHA3-F1
#
_cell.length_a   1.000
_cell.length_b   1.000
_cell.length_c   1.000
_cell.angle_alpha   90.00
_cell.angle_beta   90.00
_cell.angle_gamma   90.00
#
_symmetry.space_group_name_H-M   'P 1'
#
loop_
_entity.id
_entity.type
_entity.pdbx_description
1 polymer ?
#
loop_
_entity_poly.entity_id
_entity_poly.type
_entity_poly.pdbx_seq_one_letter_code
_entity_poly.pdbx_strand_id
1 'polypeptide(L)'
;MSKSISNIDWMNQLENVIREFVKEKLELIMKEEIQTFLEMGQEGTSNRRNGYYQRNLDTQYGRIEGLSVPRDRNGEFQTQLFTPYQRHTGWLEEAIIKMYQSGMSTREIGKFIERILGNAYSPTTISHITDVVKEDIAKWHTRPLQKRYSVLYLDGFSL
;
A
#
# COMPACT_ATOMS: atom_id res chain seq x y z
N MET A 1 4.25 -12.25 -36.57
CA MET A 1 4.35 -13.51 -35.80
C MET A 1 4.15 -13.17 -34.33
N SER A 2 3.04 -13.61 -33.73
CA SER A 2 2.79 -13.45 -32.30
C SER A 2 3.70 -14.41 -31.55
N LYS A 3 4.66 -13.90 -30.76
CA LYS A 3 5.39 -14.73 -29.80
C LYS A 3 4.41 -15.05 -28.68
N SER A 4 4.01 -16.31 -28.53
CA SER A 4 3.19 -16.72 -27.39
C SER A 4 3.98 -16.45 -26.11
N ILE A 5 3.45 -15.59 -25.25
CA ILE A 5 3.96 -15.41 -23.89
C ILE A 5 3.83 -16.78 -23.20
N SER A 6 4.94 -17.34 -22.73
CA SER A 6 4.88 -18.58 -21.96
C SER A 6 4.13 -18.34 -20.64
N ASN A 7 3.39 -19.33 -20.12
CA ASN A 7 2.67 -19.17 -18.84
C ASN A 7 3.58 -18.68 -17.70
N ILE A 8 4.86 -19.06 -17.72
CA ILE A 8 5.88 -18.65 -16.74
C ILE A 8 6.20 -17.15 -16.86
N ASP A 9 6.33 -16.63 -18.09
CA ASP A 9 6.61 -15.21 -18.34
C ASP A 9 5.42 -14.32 -17.92
N TRP A 10 4.19 -14.79 -18.17
CA TRP A 10 2.98 -14.10 -17.71
C TRP A 10 2.86 -14.05 -16.18
N MET A 11 3.06 -15.17 -15.48
CA MET A 11 2.96 -15.19 -14.02
C MET A 11 3.97 -14.24 -13.38
N ASN A 12 5.21 -14.23 -13.88
CA ASN A 12 6.23 -13.30 -13.42
C ASN A 12 5.84 -11.82 -13.68
N GLN A 13 5.26 -11.52 -14.85
CA GLN A 13 4.77 -10.18 -15.16
C GLN A 13 3.63 -9.76 -14.22
N LEU A 14 2.68 -10.65 -13.94
CA LEU A 14 1.58 -10.41 -13.02
C LEU A 14 2.09 -10.17 -11.59
N GLU A 15 2.99 -11.01 -11.10
CA GLU A 15 3.62 -10.85 -9.78
C GLU A 15 4.35 -9.51 -9.68
N ASN A 16 5.07 -9.09 -10.73
CA ASN A 16 5.73 -7.79 -10.77
C ASN A 16 4.71 -6.64 -10.68
N VAL A 17 3.60 -6.71 -11.40
CA VAL A 17 2.54 -5.69 -11.34
C VAL A 17 1.94 -5.60 -9.94
N ILE A 18 1.61 -6.75 -9.34
CA ILE A 18 1.07 -6.82 -7.96
C ILE A 18 2.09 -6.22 -6.98
N ARG A 19 3.36 -6.55 -7.14
CA ARG A 19 4.42 -6.10 -6.24
C ARG A 19 4.65 -4.60 -6.31
N GLU A 20 4.69 -4.02 -7.51
CA GLU A 20 4.79 -2.57 -7.67
C GLU A 20 3.56 -1.84 -7.12
N PHE A 21 2.36 -2.41 -7.35
CA PHE A 21 1.13 -1.88 -6.78
C PHE A 21 1.17 -1.87 -5.25
N VAL A 22 1.53 -3.00 -4.62
CA VAL A 22 1.65 -3.10 -3.15
C VAL A 22 2.70 -2.11 -2.63
N LYS A 23 3.87 -2.03 -3.28
CA LYS A 23 4.93 -1.07 -2.92
C LYS A 23 4.40 0.36 -2.90
N GLU A 24 3.73 0.78 -3.96
CA GLU A 24 3.16 2.12 -4.08
C GLU A 24 2.20 2.43 -2.92
N LYS A 25 1.33 1.48 -2.55
CA LYS A 25 0.35 1.67 -1.47
C LYS A 25 0.98 1.68 -0.08
N LEU A 26 2.01 0.86 0.16
CA LEU A 26 2.80 0.94 1.39
C LEU A 26 3.44 2.31 1.55
N GLU A 27 4.08 2.83 0.49
CA GLU A 27 4.72 4.14 0.51
C GLU A 27 3.71 5.28 0.71
N LEU A 28 2.51 5.16 0.12
CA LEU A 28 1.42 6.09 0.34
C LEU A 28 1.01 6.13 1.82
N ILE A 29 0.74 4.98 2.43
CA ILE A 29 0.32 4.91 3.83
C ILE A 29 1.41 5.47 4.76
N MET A 30 2.67 5.07 4.57
CA MET A 30 3.78 5.58 5.40
C MET A 30 3.99 7.10 5.28
N LYS A 31 3.71 7.69 4.09
CA LYS A 31 3.76 9.15 3.91
C LYS A 31 2.72 9.88 4.76
N GLU A 32 1.55 9.28 4.93
CA GLU A 32 0.48 9.82 5.77
C GLU A 32 0.73 9.59 7.26
N GLU A 33 1.36 8.48 7.62
CA GLU A 33 1.80 8.21 8.98
C GLU A 33 2.79 9.25 9.48
N ILE A 34 3.84 9.54 8.70
CA ILE A 34 4.83 10.55 9.10
C ILE A 34 4.22 11.95 9.11
N GLN A 35 3.25 12.25 8.24
CA GLN A 35 2.53 13.52 8.27
C GLN A 35 1.81 13.68 9.61
N THR A 36 0.99 12.68 9.94
CA THR A 36 0.20 12.69 11.17
C THR A 36 1.11 12.70 12.41
N PHE A 37 2.21 11.94 12.41
CA PHE A 37 3.20 11.93 13.48
C PHE A 37 3.79 13.33 13.74
N LEU A 38 4.14 14.06 12.68
CA LEU A 38 4.71 15.40 12.81
C LEU A 38 3.66 16.44 13.24
N GLU A 39 2.40 16.30 12.80
CA GLU A 39 1.29 17.17 13.21
C GLU A 39 0.90 16.97 14.68
N MET A 40 1.05 15.75 15.20
CA MET A 40 0.81 15.43 16.61
C MET A 40 2.01 15.77 17.52
N GLY A 41 3.14 16.17 16.95
CA GLY A 41 4.33 16.57 17.71
C GLY A 41 4.07 17.79 18.61
N GLN A 42 4.77 17.86 19.74
CA GLN A 42 4.63 18.98 20.68
C GLN A 42 5.11 20.31 20.05
N GLU A 43 4.37 21.40 20.31
CA GLU A 43 4.79 22.76 19.98
C GLU A 43 6.15 23.06 20.62
N GLY A 44 7.12 23.49 19.81
CA GLY A 44 8.51 23.76 20.23
C GLY A 44 9.51 22.66 19.87
N THR A 45 9.07 21.51 19.36
CA THR A 45 9.98 20.50 18.79
C THR A 45 10.38 20.89 17.36
N SER A 46 11.69 20.97 17.07
CA SER A 46 12.23 21.23 15.73
C SER A 46 12.18 19.97 14.84
N ASN A 47 11.23 19.06 15.05
CA ASN A 47 11.17 17.84 14.27
C ASN A 47 10.54 18.12 12.89
N ARG A 48 11.05 17.45 11.86
CA ARG A 48 10.62 17.62 10.47
C ARG A 48 11.03 16.41 9.66
N ARG A 49 10.40 16.22 8.50
CA ARG A 49 10.80 15.20 7.52
C ARG A 49 12.27 15.37 7.15
N ASN A 50 13.01 14.25 7.06
CA ASN A 50 14.43 14.22 6.72
C ASN A 50 14.73 13.16 5.64
N GLY A 51 13.91 13.17 4.60
CA GLY A 51 14.03 12.28 3.44
C GLY A 51 13.50 10.87 3.72
N TYR A 52 14.09 9.91 3.02
CA TYR A 52 13.70 8.51 3.02
C TYR A 52 14.94 7.62 3.14
N TYR A 53 14.78 6.44 3.73
CA TYR A 53 15.74 5.36 3.58
C TYR A 53 15.12 4.24 2.73
N GLN A 54 15.97 3.47 2.06
CA GLN A 54 15.55 2.37 1.21
C GLN A 54 15.72 1.05 1.96
N ARG A 55 14.72 0.17 1.87
CA ARG A 55 14.81 -1.21 2.35
C ARG A 55 14.12 -2.18 1.41
N ASN A 56 14.47 -3.46 1.54
CA ASN A 56 13.74 -4.53 0.86
C ASN A 56 12.73 -5.14 1.84
N LEU A 57 11.59 -5.58 1.32
CA LEU A 57 10.53 -6.24 2.07
C LEU A 57 10.09 -7.50 1.32
N ASP A 58 10.27 -8.65 1.94
CA ASP A 58 9.87 -9.94 1.39
C ASP A 58 8.38 -10.14 1.66
N THR A 59 7.63 -10.44 0.61
CA THR A 59 6.17 -10.62 0.65
C THR A 59 5.80 -11.95 -0.02
N GLN A 60 4.54 -12.37 0.11
CA GLN A 60 4.03 -13.56 -0.59
C GLN A 60 4.04 -13.42 -2.13
N TYR A 61 4.10 -12.19 -2.67
CA TYR A 61 4.17 -11.90 -4.11
C TYR A 61 5.60 -11.61 -4.57
N GLY A 62 6.58 -12.04 -3.78
CA GLY A 62 8.01 -11.81 -4.01
C GLY A 62 8.55 -10.59 -3.26
N ARG A 63 9.84 -10.31 -3.51
CA ARG A 63 10.60 -9.29 -2.80
C ARG A 63 10.37 -7.89 -3.36
N ILE A 64 9.76 -7.01 -2.58
CA ILE A 64 9.69 -5.58 -2.89
C ILE A 64 11.09 -4.99 -2.69
N GLU A 65 11.68 -4.50 -3.77
CA GLU A 65 12.98 -3.84 -3.76
C GLU A 65 12.85 -2.33 -3.67
N GLY A 66 13.73 -1.70 -2.89
CA GLY A 66 13.79 -0.24 -2.78
C GLY A 66 12.48 0.37 -2.30
N LEU A 67 11.89 -0.19 -1.24
CA LEU A 67 10.78 0.41 -0.52
C LEU A 67 11.26 1.68 0.18
N SER A 68 10.66 2.81 -0.17
CA SER A 68 11.04 4.14 0.31
C SER A 68 10.33 4.46 1.63
N VAL A 69 11.01 4.26 2.75
CA VAL A 69 10.44 4.50 4.08
C VAL A 69 10.79 5.92 4.56
N PRO A 70 9.80 6.75 4.89
CA PRO A 70 10.04 8.11 5.35
C PRO A 70 10.70 8.11 6.72
N ARG A 71 11.48 9.15 6.99
CA ARG A 71 12.10 9.37 8.29
C ARG A 71 12.02 10.83 8.71
N ASP A 72 11.98 11.06 10.00
CA ASP A 72 12.04 12.37 10.61
C ASP A 72 13.49 12.74 10.95
N ARG A 73 13.71 13.99 11.38
CA ARG A 73 15.03 14.53 11.69
C ARG A 73 15.58 13.98 13.00
N ASN A 74 14.70 13.72 13.96
CA ASN A 74 15.09 13.22 15.26
C ASN A 74 15.23 11.68 15.30
N GLY A 75 14.70 10.98 14.29
CA GLY A 75 14.71 9.51 14.23
C GLY A 75 13.68 8.87 15.16
N GLU A 76 12.64 9.61 15.53
CA GLU A 76 11.57 9.20 16.44
C GLU A 76 10.43 8.48 15.69
N PHE A 77 10.28 8.73 14.39
CA PHE A 77 9.22 8.14 13.58
C PHE A 77 9.49 6.65 13.33
N GLN A 78 8.49 5.82 13.65
CA GLN A 78 8.45 4.41 13.28
C GLN A 78 7.09 4.09 12.68
N THR A 79 7.08 3.54 11.46
CA THR A 79 5.86 3.01 10.85
C THR A 79 5.34 1.82 11.66
N GLN A 80 4.02 1.68 11.78
CA GLN A 80 3.42 0.51 12.43
C GLN A 80 3.07 -0.61 11.44
N LEU A 81 3.27 -0.39 10.14
CA LEU A 81 3.03 -1.41 9.12
C LEU A 81 3.95 -2.63 9.28
N PHE A 82 5.15 -2.40 9.80
CA PHE A 82 6.13 -3.42 10.09
C PHE A 82 7.10 -2.94 11.17
N THR A 83 7.66 -3.88 11.92
CA THR A 83 8.69 -3.57 12.93
C THR A 83 10.04 -3.24 12.27
N PRO A 84 10.93 -2.50 12.96
CA PRO A 84 12.30 -2.30 12.49
C PRO A 84 12.97 -3.64 12.17
N TYR A 85 13.68 -3.71 11.04
CA TYR A 85 14.37 -4.92 10.55
C TYR A 85 13.48 -6.11 10.17
N GLN A 86 12.15 -6.00 10.29
CA GLN A 86 11.24 -7.03 9.81
C GLN A 86 11.40 -7.21 8.31
N ARG A 87 11.83 -8.40 7.89
CA ARG A 87 12.02 -8.71 6.47
C ARG A 87 10.78 -9.28 5.80
N HIS A 88 9.90 -9.92 6.56
CA HIS A 88 8.73 -10.59 6.02
C HIS A 88 7.42 -10.01 6.55
N THR A 89 6.51 -9.69 5.65
CA THR A 89 5.12 -9.32 5.93
C THR A 89 4.22 -10.15 5.02
N GLY A 90 3.17 -10.74 5.58
CA GLY A 90 2.24 -11.58 4.81
C GLY A 90 0.81 -11.04 4.78
N TRP A 91 0.38 -10.39 5.86
CA TRP A 91 -1.02 -9.98 6.04
C TRP A 91 -1.35 -8.66 5.33
N LEU A 92 -0.38 -7.76 5.19
CA LEU A 92 -0.61 -6.38 4.78
C LEU A 92 -0.84 -6.27 3.27
N GLU A 93 -0.07 -7.02 2.49
CA GLU A 93 -0.18 -7.08 1.04
C GLU A 93 -1.50 -7.71 0.62
N GLU A 94 -1.88 -8.79 1.32
CA GLU A 94 -3.15 -9.47 1.14
C GLU A 94 -4.34 -8.56 1.46
N ALA A 95 -4.22 -7.77 2.52
CA ALA A 95 -5.22 -6.78 2.91
C ALA A 95 -5.37 -5.68 1.85
N ILE A 96 -4.25 -5.14 1.35
CA ILE A 96 -4.22 -4.17 0.26
C ILE A 96 -4.90 -4.74 -0.99
N ILE A 97 -4.52 -5.94 -1.42
CA ILE A 97 -5.10 -6.55 -2.63
C ILE A 97 -6.60 -6.81 -2.46
N LYS A 98 -7.01 -7.37 -1.31
CA LYS A 98 -8.44 -7.62 -1.04
C LYS A 98 -9.26 -6.34 -1.12
N MET A 99 -8.81 -5.22 -0.56
CA MET A 99 -9.54 -3.94 -0.64
C MET A 99 -9.81 -3.49 -2.07
N TYR A 100 -8.85 -3.66 -2.98
CA TYR A 100 -8.98 -3.22 -4.38
C TYR A 100 -9.70 -4.26 -5.26
N GLN A 101 -9.71 -5.53 -4.87
CA GLN A 101 -10.39 -6.59 -5.60
C GLN A 101 -11.90 -6.69 -5.27
N SER A 102 -12.25 -6.56 -3.99
CA SER A 102 -13.58 -7.00 -3.50
C SER A 102 -14.70 -5.98 -3.70
N GLY A 103 -14.46 -4.86 -4.38
CA GLY A 103 -15.48 -3.83 -4.63
C GLY A 103 -16.08 -3.28 -3.33
N MET A 104 -15.32 -3.34 -2.23
CA MET A 104 -15.74 -2.86 -0.93
C MET A 104 -16.21 -1.41 -1.03
N SER A 105 -17.37 -1.12 -0.44
CA SER A 105 -17.81 0.25 -0.24
C SER A 105 -16.81 1.03 0.62
N THR A 106 -16.83 2.36 0.52
CA THR A 106 -15.99 3.25 1.33
C THR A 106 -16.13 3.01 2.84
N ARG A 107 -17.32 2.56 3.28
CA ARG A 107 -17.59 2.18 4.67
C ARG A 107 -16.94 0.86 5.06
N GLU A 108 -16.92 -0.13 4.16
CA GLU A 108 -16.27 -1.42 4.38
C GLU A 108 -14.75 -1.26 4.40
N ILE A 109 -14.18 -0.43 3.53
CA ILE A 109 -12.76 -0.06 3.54
C ILE A 109 -12.37 0.53 4.90
N GLY A 110 -13.13 1.50 5.42
CA GLY A 110 -12.85 2.10 6.73
C GLY A 110 -12.88 1.09 7.87
N LYS A 111 -13.91 0.23 7.93
CA LYS A 111 -14.00 -0.85 8.93
C LYS A 111 -12.86 -1.86 8.82
N PHE A 112 -12.42 -2.15 7.59
CA PHE A 112 -11.35 -3.10 7.34
C PHE A 112 -9.99 -2.53 7.80
N ILE A 113 -9.71 -1.27 7.47
CA ILE A 113 -8.53 -0.54 7.96
C ILE A 113 -8.55 -0.44 9.48
N GLU A 114 -9.67 -0.07 10.08
CA GLU A 114 -9.84 -0.01 11.53
C GLU A 114 -9.64 -1.38 12.19
N ARG A 115 -10.14 -2.47 11.61
CA ARG A 115 -9.94 -3.82 12.17
C ARG A 115 -8.47 -4.23 12.19
N ILE A 116 -7.70 -3.80 11.20
CA ILE A 116 -6.32 -4.24 10.97
C ILE A 116 -5.31 -3.30 11.65
N LEU A 117 -5.55 -1.99 11.60
CA LEU A 117 -4.68 -0.94 12.12
C LEU A 117 -5.21 -0.33 13.43
N GLY A 118 -6.44 -0.66 13.85
CA GLY A 118 -7.15 -0.06 14.99
C GLY A 118 -6.39 0.00 16.30
N ASN A 119 -5.60 -1.03 16.58
CA ASN A 119 -4.84 -1.13 17.83
C ASN A 119 -3.45 -0.47 17.74
N ALA A 120 -2.97 -0.21 16.53
CA ALA A 120 -1.63 0.31 16.29
C ALA A 120 -1.61 1.83 16.07
N TYR A 121 -2.74 2.43 15.70
CA TYR A 121 -2.84 3.84 15.33
C TYR A 121 -3.94 4.56 16.08
N SER A 122 -3.79 5.89 16.24
CA SER A 122 -4.85 6.72 16.81
C SER A 122 -6.08 6.77 15.89
N PRO A 123 -7.30 7.02 16.42
CA PRO A 123 -8.49 7.18 15.58
C PRO A 123 -8.33 8.23 14.48
N THR A 124 -7.64 9.34 14.78
CA THR A 124 -7.34 10.39 13.80
C THR A 124 -6.44 9.88 12.67
N THR A 125 -5.38 9.16 13.00
CA THR A 125 -4.47 8.56 12.00
C THR A 125 -5.19 7.53 11.14
N ILE A 126 -6.06 6.71 11.74
CA ILE A 126 -6.88 5.74 11.01
C ILE A 126 -7.81 6.45 10.03
N SER A 127 -8.43 7.56 10.45
CA SER A 127 -9.30 8.35 9.56
C SER A 127 -8.50 8.90 8.37
N HIS A 128 -7.34 9.51 8.60
CA HIS A 128 -6.50 10.05 7.54
C HIS A 128 -6.07 8.98 6.54
N ILE A 129 -5.53 7.86 7.04
CA ILE A 129 -5.15 6.71 6.20
C ILE A 129 -6.36 6.22 5.40
N THR A 130 -7.51 6.08 6.07
CA THR A 130 -8.75 5.61 5.44
C THR A 130 -9.20 6.53 4.30
N ASP A 131 -9.16 7.85 4.48
CA ASP A 131 -9.62 8.80 3.47
C ASP A 131 -8.69 8.84 2.27
N VAL A 132 -7.37 8.76 2.49
CA VAL A 132 -6.37 8.66 1.43
C VAL A 132 -6.55 7.36 0.63
N VAL A 133 -6.77 6.23 1.30
CA VAL A 133 -7.01 4.93 0.64
C VAL A 133 -8.32 4.95 -0.15
N LYS A 134 -9.40 5.53 0.40
CA LYS A 134 -10.68 5.69 -0.34
C LYS A 134 -10.49 6.53 -1.60
N GLU A 135 -9.76 7.64 -1.51
CA GLU A 135 -9.50 8.51 -2.66
C GLU A 135 -8.69 7.76 -3.74
N ASP A 136 -7.67 7.01 -3.34
CA ASP A 136 -6.86 6.21 -4.26
C ASP A 136 -7.69 5.12 -4.96
N ILE A 137 -8.52 4.39 -4.21
CA ILE A 137 -9.44 3.38 -4.74
C ILE A 137 -10.42 4.01 -5.73
N ALA A 138 -11.00 5.17 -5.39
CA ALA A 138 -11.90 5.89 -6.29
C ALA A 138 -11.21 6.31 -7.60
N LYS A 139 -9.97 6.81 -7.53
CA LYS A 139 -9.14 7.14 -8.69
C LYS A 139 -8.83 5.90 -9.52
N TRP A 140 -8.53 4.77 -8.88
CA TRP A 140 -8.27 3.50 -9.55
C TRP A 140 -9.49 2.99 -10.33
N HIS A 141 -10.68 3.07 -9.75
CA HIS A 141 -11.93 2.66 -10.41
C HIS A 141 -12.31 3.54 -11.59
N THR A 142 -11.98 4.84 -11.54
CA THR A 142 -12.33 5.83 -12.56
C THR A 142 -11.21 6.11 -13.56
N ARG A 143 -10.08 5.42 -13.45
CA ARG A 143 -8.91 5.66 -14.31
C ARG A 143 -9.25 5.47 -15.79
N PRO A 144 -8.69 6.30 -16.69
CA PRO A 144 -8.87 6.12 -18.12
C PRO A 144 -8.26 4.80 -18.57
N LEU A 145 -9.06 3.97 -19.23
CA LEU A 145 -8.60 2.75 -19.88
C LEU A 145 -8.06 3.08 -21.29
N GLN A 146 -7.17 2.22 -21.80
CA GLN A 146 -6.69 2.36 -23.17
C GLN A 146 -7.83 2.15 -24.16
N LYS A 147 -7.83 2.88 -25.28
CA LYS A 147 -8.89 2.78 -26.29
C LYS A 147 -8.98 1.41 -26.96
N ARG A 148 -7.91 0.61 -26.93
CA ARG A 148 -7.85 -0.69 -27.60
C ARG A 148 -7.14 -1.69 -26.71
N TYR A 149 -7.75 -2.86 -26.54
CA TYR A 149 -7.17 -4.02 -25.90
C TYR A 149 -7.18 -5.16 -26.92
N SER A 150 -6.04 -5.83 -27.13
CA SER A 150 -5.97 -6.98 -28.04
C SER A 150 -6.64 -8.23 -27.45
N VAL A 151 -6.62 -8.37 -26.13
CA VAL A 151 -7.25 -9.45 -25.38
C VAL A 151 -7.76 -8.89 -24.05
N LEU A 152 -8.94 -9.33 -23.61
CA LEU A 152 -9.49 -9.04 -22.29
C LEU A 152 -9.84 -10.38 -21.63
N TYR A 153 -9.33 -10.61 -20.42
CA TYR A 153 -9.69 -11.77 -19.60
C TYR A 153 -10.67 -11.31 -18.53
N LEU A 154 -11.72 -12.09 -18.36
CA LEU A 154 -12.72 -11.92 -17.31
C LEU A 154 -12.64 -13.17 -16.44
N ASP A 155 -12.30 -12.99 -15.18
CA ASP A 155 -12.28 -14.07 -14.20
C ASP A 155 -13.41 -13.81 -13.19
N GLY A 156 -14.04 -14.89 -12.73
CA GLY A 156 -15.19 -14.85 -11.84
C GLY A 156 -14.97 -15.82 -10.69
N PHE A 157 -14.99 -15.29 -9.47
CA PHE A 157 -14.94 -16.09 -8.25
C PHE A 157 -16.26 -15.94 -7.49
N SER A 158 -16.84 -17.06 -7.08
CA SER A 158 -17.98 -17.12 -6.16
C SER A 158 -17.42 -17.24 -4.74
N LEU A 159 -17.72 -16.25 -3.90
CA LEU A 159 -17.51 -16.33 -2.44
C LEU A 159 -18.45 -17.35 -1.79
#